data_AF-A0A660MNI3-F1
#
_entry.id   AF-A0A660MNI3-F1
#
_cell.length_a   1.000
_cell.length_b   1.000
_cell.length_c   1.000
_cell.angle_alpha   90.00
_cell.angle_beta   90.00
_cell.angle_gamma   90.00
#
_symmetry.space_group_name_H-M   'P 1'
#
loop_
_entity.id
_entity.type
_entity.pdbx_description
1 polymer ?
#
loop_
_entity_poly.entity_id
_entity_poly.type
_entity_poly.pdbx_seq_one_letter_code
_entity_poly.pdbx_strand_id
1 'polypeptide(L)'
;MRLSWAVIGIYAFASQLHAAEAVKNQSETTLYGALAYSVWNGYSKGEGSSHNLYTHAARIGFEGQERLGETAAAIFNFRFDSQTPTKPDYISGLNSTRYAYIGLKGDFGKLTLGRQDTFWYDYGSAASVFQDIFDYGWAGLSTASKMIRYEKADIGGSGLTLGASAVLDGKHEAIPGGKSRAFNAYEVGATYEKGPWSLFAGYQHTNSDMIYTRDNDKIREVMGASVTYREGPVYVGFDYEHHASKGEHYALGAIWYKERRKHHLYGGIEMVDYDHQKKW
;
A
#
# COMPACT_ATOMS: atom_id res chain seq x y z
N MET A 1 -34.71 -11.83 11.14
CA MET A 1 -33.99 -11.95 12.44
C MET A 1 -32.62 -11.31 12.26
N ARG A 2 -32.33 -10.22 12.98
CA ARG A 2 -31.04 -9.52 12.90
C ARG A 2 -29.98 -10.34 13.63
N LEU A 3 -28.92 -10.74 12.93
CA LEU A 3 -27.74 -11.39 13.49
C LEU A 3 -26.88 -10.30 14.15
N SER A 4 -26.85 -10.28 15.47
CA SER A 4 -25.98 -9.40 16.25
C SER A 4 -24.65 -10.11 16.49
N TRP A 5 -23.61 -9.67 15.80
CA TRP A 5 -22.22 -10.08 16.05
C TRP A 5 -21.65 -9.27 17.21
N ALA A 6 -21.00 -9.92 18.16
CA ALA A 6 -20.22 -9.27 19.22
C ALA A 6 -18.77 -9.75 19.09
N VAL A 7 -17.89 -8.88 18.60
CA VAL A 7 -16.45 -9.12 18.56
C VAL A 7 -15.86 -8.65 19.88
N ILE A 8 -15.30 -9.56 20.68
CA ILE A 8 -14.61 -9.24 21.93
C ILE A 8 -13.12 -9.46 21.72
N GLY A 9 -12.44 -8.40 21.27
CA GLY A 9 -11.00 -8.18 21.40
C GLY A 9 -10.09 -8.91 20.39
N ILE A 10 -9.45 -8.16 19.50
CA ILE A 10 -8.23 -8.58 18.81
C ILE A 10 -7.05 -8.05 19.63
N TYR A 11 -6.21 -8.93 20.15
CA TYR A 11 -4.91 -8.57 20.74
C TYR A 11 -3.81 -8.96 19.75
N ALA A 12 -3.09 -7.98 19.22
CA ALA A 12 -1.92 -8.18 18.38
C ALA A 12 -0.65 -7.85 19.18
N PHE A 13 0.23 -8.84 19.34
CA PHE A 13 1.59 -8.62 19.82
C PHE A 13 2.50 -8.54 18.59
N ALA A 14 3.11 -7.37 18.36
CA ALA A 14 4.13 -7.20 17.33
C ALA A 14 5.46 -6.89 18.04
N SER A 15 6.47 -7.71 17.82
CA SER A 15 7.86 -7.36 18.14
C SER A 15 8.57 -6.93 16.86
N GLN A 16 9.06 -5.69 16.84
CA GLN A 16 9.97 -5.24 15.80
C GLN A 16 11.38 -5.71 16.17
N LEU A 17 12.03 -6.46 15.28
CA LEU A 17 13.45 -6.71 15.41
C LEU A 17 14.19 -5.42 15.01
N HIS A 18 14.65 -4.64 15.99
CA HIS A 18 15.53 -3.51 15.73
C HIS A 18 16.95 -4.04 15.55
N ALA A 19 17.47 -3.96 14.31
CA ALA A 19 18.89 -4.17 14.04
C ALA A 19 19.58 -2.80 13.87
N ALA A 20 20.48 -2.53 14.82
CA ALA A 20 21.60 -1.57 14.83
C ALA A 20 21.35 -0.08 14.50
N GLU A 21 21.90 0.81 15.35
CA GLU A 21 22.05 2.23 15.05
C GLU A 21 22.81 2.42 13.73
N ALA A 22 22.14 3.00 12.74
CA ALA A 22 22.70 3.28 11.42
C ALA A 22 23.83 4.33 11.52
N VAL A 23 25.07 3.88 11.37
CA VAL A 23 26.18 4.79 11.07
C VAL A 23 26.07 5.18 9.60
N LYS A 24 25.80 6.46 9.33
CA LYS A 24 25.45 7.04 8.01
C LYS A 24 26.46 6.87 6.86
N ASN A 25 27.47 5.99 6.93
CA ASN A 25 28.61 5.97 6.00
C ASN A 25 29.11 4.60 5.52
N GLN A 26 28.37 3.50 5.64
CA GLN A 26 28.81 2.21 5.06
C GLN A 26 27.73 1.52 4.24
N SER A 27 28.21 0.70 3.29
CA SER A 27 27.39 -0.33 2.65
C SER A 27 26.83 -1.24 3.73
N GLU A 28 25.51 -1.34 3.79
CA GLU A 28 24.81 -1.97 4.89
C GLU A 28 23.73 -2.91 4.36
N THR A 29 23.50 -3.98 5.08
CA THR A 29 22.37 -4.88 4.86
C THR A 29 21.68 -5.10 6.19
N THR A 30 20.40 -4.75 6.23
CA THR A 30 19.55 -4.86 7.40
C THR A 30 18.60 -6.03 7.20
N LEU A 31 18.67 -7.00 8.11
CA LEU A 31 17.61 -8.00 8.28
C LEU A 31 16.46 -7.35 9.05
N TYR A 32 15.25 -7.37 8.49
CA TYR A 32 14.05 -6.83 9.11
C TYR A 32 12.88 -7.80 9.02
N GLY A 33 11.87 -7.61 9.86
CA GLY A 33 10.73 -8.52 9.90
C GLY A 33 9.75 -8.20 11.03
N ALA A 34 8.67 -8.96 11.05
CA ALA A 34 7.65 -8.89 12.10
C ALA A 34 6.93 -10.24 12.22
N LEU A 35 6.55 -10.59 13.45
CA LEU A 35 5.67 -11.71 13.74
C LEU A 35 4.51 -11.20 14.61
N ALA A 36 3.28 -11.51 14.19
CA ALA A 36 2.05 -11.11 14.86
C ALA A 36 1.05 -12.26 14.84
N TYR A 37 0.42 -12.48 15.99
CA TYR A 37 -0.68 -13.41 16.17
C TYR A 37 -1.92 -12.66 16.66
N SER A 38 -3.10 -13.19 16.32
CA SER A 38 -4.38 -12.74 16.84
C SER A 38 -5.08 -13.91 17.52
N VAL A 39 -5.56 -13.68 18.73
CA VAL A 39 -6.48 -14.61 19.40
C VAL A 39 -7.90 -14.19 19.04
N TRP A 40 -8.71 -15.14 18.59
CA TRP A 40 -10.13 -14.97 18.32
C TRP A 40 -10.95 -15.72 19.36
N ASN A 41 -11.86 -15.01 20.02
CA ASN A 41 -12.86 -15.58 20.92
C ASN A 41 -14.22 -15.05 20.52
N GLY A 42 -15.06 -15.89 19.94
CA GLY A 42 -16.37 -15.49 19.40
C GLY A 42 -17.46 -16.51 19.73
N TYR A 43 -18.71 -16.04 19.73
CA TYR A 43 -19.87 -16.91 19.81
C TYR A 43 -20.82 -16.58 18.66
N SER A 44 -21.19 -17.61 17.90
CA SER A 44 -22.16 -17.51 16.81
C SER A 44 -23.37 -18.37 17.14
N LYS A 45 -24.57 -17.77 17.10
CA LYS A 45 -25.82 -18.51 17.36
C LYS A 45 -26.02 -19.58 16.28
N GLY A 46 -26.00 -20.84 16.67
CA GLY A 46 -26.10 -22.00 15.76
C GLY A 46 -24.76 -22.69 15.47
N GLU A 47 -23.64 -22.03 15.72
CA GLU A 47 -22.28 -22.57 15.54
C GLU A 47 -21.52 -22.75 16.86
N GLY A 48 -21.99 -22.13 17.95
CA GLY A 48 -21.40 -22.26 19.29
C GLY A 48 -20.25 -21.30 19.55
N SER A 49 -19.43 -21.61 20.56
CA SER A 49 -18.22 -20.85 20.91
C SER A 49 -17.05 -21.26 20.02
N SER A 50 -16.28 -20.27 19.54
CA SER A 50 -15.05 -20.44 18.77
C SER A 50 -13.89 -19.77 19.50
N HIS A 51 -12.81 -20.52 19.68
CA HIS A 51 -11.57 -20.06 20.30
C HIS A 51 -10.40 -20.47 19.39
N ASN A 52 -9.76 -19.50 18.73
CA ASN A 52 -8.71 -19.76 17.76
C ASN A 52 -7.50 -18.84 17.94
N LEU A 53 -6.34 -19.32 17.51
CA LEU A 53 -5.12 -18.54 17.39
C LEU A 53 -4.75 -18.45 15.91
N TYR A 54 -4.74 -17.25 15.35
CA TYR A 54 -4.39 -16.98 13.97
C TYR A 54 -3.02 -16.33 13.87
N THR A 55 -2.21 -16.76 12.91
CA THR A 55 -1.03 -15.97 12.51
C THR A 55 -1.55 -14.80 11.69
N HIS A 56 -1.44 -13.60 12.24
CA HIS A 56 -1.93 -12.37 11.60
C HIS A 56 -0.91 -11.83 10.59
N ALA A 57 0.38 -11.91 10.93
CA ALA A 57 1.47 -11.59 10.01
C ALA A 57 2.76 -12.34 10.41
N ALA A 58 3.43 -12.95 9.45
CA ALA A 58 4.84 -13.34 9.55
C ALA A 58 5.58 -12.71 8.37
N ARG A 59 6.66 -11.98 8.64
CA ARG A 59 7.43 -11.26 7.62
C ARG A 59 8.91 -11.36 7.93
N ILE A 60 9.72 -11.59 6.90
CA ILE A 60 11.17 -11.50 6.97
C ILE A 60 11.70 -10.89 5.67
N GLY A 61 12.69 -10.02 5.76
CA GLY A 61 13.30 -9.41 4.60
C GLY A 61 14.68 -8.86 4.87
N PHE A 62 15.38 -8.57 3.78
CA PHE A 62 16.67 -7.93 3.76
C PHE A 62 16.56 -6.69 2.89
N GLU A 63 17.00 -5.55 3.41
CA GLU A 63 17.21 -4.36 2.61
C GLU A 63 18.65 -3.92 2.75
N GLY A 64 19.19 -3.33 1.69
CA GLY A 64 20.56 -2.88 1.73
C GLY A 64 20.88 -1.81 0.70
N GLN A 65 22.02 -1.19 0.93
CA GLN A 65 22.60 -0.20 0.03
C GLN A 65 24.11 -0.41 -0.09
N GLU A 66 24.64 -0.18 -1.29
CA GLU A 66 26.07 -0.18 -1.59
C GLU A 66 26.42 1.18 -2.21
N ARG A 67 27.34 1.92 -1.59
CA ARG A 67 27.76 3.23 -2.14
C ARG A 67 28.57 3.01 -3.41
N LEU A 68 28.20 3.70 -4.50
CA LEU A 68 28.93 3.68 -5.78
C LEU A 68 29.79 4.93 -5.99
N GLY A 69 29.74 5.88 -5.05
CA GLY A 69 30.47 7.14 -5.09
C GLY A 69 29.97 8.10 -4.02
N GLU A 70 30.19 9.40 -4.21
CA GLU A 70 29.72 10.44 -3.30
C GLU A 70 28.19 10.63 -3.37
N THR A 71 27.64 10.60 -4.59
CA THR A 71 26.26 11.02 -4.89
C THR A 71 25.35 9.87 -5.33
N ALA A 72 25.85 8.63 -5.41
CA ALA A 72 25.12 7.48 -5.93
C ALA A 72 25.32 6.21 -5.08
N ALA A 73 24.27 5.40 -4.99
CA ALA A 73 24.28 4.09 -4.35
C ALA A 73 23.41 3.09 -5.11
N ALA A 74 23.82 1.83 -5.14
CA ALA A 74 22.94 0.71 -5.46
C ALA A 74 22.10 0.37 -4.24
N ILE A 75 20.87 -0.06 -4.46
CA ILE A 75 19.94 -0.50 -3.41
C ILE A 75 19.28 -1.82 -3.79
N PHE A 76 18.87 -2.59 -2.79
CA PHE A 76 18.03 -3.76 -2.99
C PHE A 76 17.08 -3.94 -1.81
N ASN A 77 15.96 -4.62 -2.07
CA ASN A 77 15.07 -5.09 -1.02
C ASN A 77 14.44 -6.43 -1.45
N PHE A 78 14.45 -7.37 -0.51
CA PHE A 78 13.85 -8.68 -0.68
C PHE A 78 13.05 -9.02 0.58
N ARG A 79 11.74 -9.24 0.45
CA ARG A 79 10.84 -9.52 1.58
C ARG A 79 9.88 -10.65 1.29
N PHE A 80 9.77 -11.57 2.23
CA PHE A 80 8.74 -12.60 2.27
C PHE A 80 7.70 -12.27 3.33
N ASP A 81 6.45 -12.55 3.00
CA ASP A 81 5.29 -12.40 3.87
C ASP A 81 4.55 -13.75 3.95
N SER A 82 3.87 -13.98 5.07
CA SER A 82 2.74 -14.91 5.14
C SER A 82 1.54 -14.26 4.46
N GLN A 83 0.85 -15.00 3.60
CA GLN A 83 -0.49 -14.62 3.18
C GLN A 83 -1.42 -14.56 4.40
N THR A 84 -2.29 -13.55 4.43
CA THR A 84 -3.36 -13.49 5.43
C THR A 84 -4.24 -14.74 5.28
N PRO A 85 -4.44 -15.55 6.33
CA PRO A 85 -5.22 -16.78 6.23
C PRO A 85 -6.64 -16.49 5.77
N THR A 86 -7.06 -17.08 4.65
CA THR A 86 -8.46 -16.98 4.17
C THR A 86 -9.37 -18.01 4.84
N LYS A 87 -8.79 -18.98 5.56
CA LYS A 87 -9.46 -19.98 6.39
C LYS A 87 -8.60 -20.31 7.62
N PRO A 88 -9.22 -20.79 8.71
CA PRO A 88 -8.51 -21.13 9.95
C PRO A 88 -7.33 -22.10 9.82
N ASP A 89 -7.33 -22.94 8.77
CA ASP A 89 -6.41 -24.07 8.64
C ASP A 89 -5.36 -23.89 7.51
N TYR A 90 -5.17 -22.67 7.01
CA TYR A 90 -4.25 -22.41 5.89
C TYR A 90 -2.84 -22.02 6.38
N ILE A 91 -1.83 -22.51 5.65
CA ILE A 91 -0.38 -22.44 5.93
C ILE A 91 0.02 -21.13 6.64
N SER A 92 0.57 -21.25 7.85
CA SER A 92 0.89 -20.15 8.79
C SER A 92 2.34 -19.63 8.71
N GLY A 93 3.05 -19.93 7.62
CA GLY A 93 4.45 -19.54 7.40
C GLY A 93 4.64 -18.52 6.27
N LEU A 94 5.90 -18.21 5.96
CA LEU A 94 6.27 -17.36 4.84
C LEU A 94 6.00 -18.09 3.51
N ASN A 95 5.09 -17.57 2.71
CA ASN A 95 4.62 -18.23 1.48
C ASN A 95 4.35 -17.27 0.31
N SER A 96 4.67 -16.00 0.48
CA SER A 96 4.59 -14.99 -0.57
C SER A 96 5.85 -14.13 -0.58
N THR A 97 6.30 -13.73 -1.76
CA THR A 97 7.30 -12.68 -1.90
C THR A 97 6.57 -11.34 -2.02
N ARG A 98 6.78 -10.42 -1.09
CA ARG A 98 6.24 -9.06 -1.16
C ARG A 98 7.13 -8.14 -1.99
N TYR A 99 8.43 -8.15 -1.71
CA TYR A 99 9.42 -7.32 -2.40
C TYR A 99 10.53 -8.18 -2.96
N ALA A 100 10.98 -7.84 -4.15
CA ALA A 100 12.17 -8.38 -4.79
C ALA A 100 12.61 -7.40 -5.87
N TYR A 101 13.35 -6.36 -5.48
CA TYR A 101 13.81 -5.34 -6.41
C TYR A 101 15.25 -4.92 -6.11
N ILE A 102 15.88 -4.39 -7.15
CA ILE A 102 17.18 -3.71 -7.11
C ILE A 102 17.02 -2.31 -7.71
N GLY A 103 17.97 -1.42 -7.48
CA GLY A 103 17.93 -0.10 -8.07
C GLY A 103 19.17 0.74 -7.82
N LEU A 104 19.11 1.97 -8.31
CA LEU A 104 20.09 3.02 -8.06
C LEU A 104 19.37 4.20 -7.44
N LYS A 105 20.01 4.84 -6.46
CA LYS A 105 19.56 6.11 -5.89
C LYS A 105 20.70 7.11 -5.86
N GLY A 106 20.37 8.39 -5.98
CA GLY A 106 21.31 9.49 -5.88
C GLY A 106 20.64 10.84 -6.07
N ASP A 107 21.44 11.86 -6.39
CA ASP A 107 20.94 13.21 -6.66
C ASP A 107 20.00 13.28 -7.87
N PHE A 108 20.01 12.27 -8.74
CA PHE A 108 19.07 12.16 -9.85
C PHE A 108 17.72 11.57 -9.44
N GLY A 109 17.53 11.10 -8.21
CA GLY A 109 16.35 10.36 -7.77
C GLY A 109 16.62 8.88 -7.51
N LYS A 110 15.57 8.06 -7.50
CA LYS A 110 15.60 6.61 -7.24
C LYS A 110 14.96 5.88 -8.40
N LEU A 111 15.72 5.01 -9.07
CA LEU A 111 15.25 4.13 -10.14
C LEU A 111 15.36 2.68 -9.69
N THR A 112 14.27 1.94 -9.72
CA THR A 112 14.20 0.54 -9.25
C THR A 112 13.54 -0.38 -10.26
N LEU A 113 13.94 -1.65 -10.24
CA LEU A 113 13.50 -2.72 -11.12
C LEU A 113 13.14 -3.95 -10.29
N GLY A 114 11.95 -4.51 -10.48
CA GLY A 114 11.57 -5.79 -9.88
C GLY A 114 10.14 -5.84 -9.37
N ARG A 115 9.93 -6.58 -8.29
CA ARG A 115 8.66 -6.65 -7.56
C ARG A 115 8.65 -5.64 -6.43
N GLN A 116 7.82 -4.62 -6.55
CA GLN A 116 7.75 -3.51 -5.62
C GLN A 116 6.38 -2.84 -5.66
N ASP A 117 6.16 -1.91 -4.74
CA ASP A 117 4.98 -1.06 -4.73
C ASP A 117 5.09 0.03 -5.79
N THR A 118 3.92 0.38 -6.34
CA THR A 118 3.75 1.55 -7.17
C THR A 118 3.95 2.83 -6.34
N PHE A 119 4.30 3.92 -7.01
CA PHE A 119 4.27 5.26 -6.45
C PHE A 119 2.86 5.61 -5.93
N TRP A 120 1.82 5.24 -6.68
CA TRP A 120 0.44 5.40 -6.23
C TRP A 120 0.17 4.69 -4.90
N TYR A 121 0.67 3.48 -4.70
CA TYR A 121 0.44 2.76 -3.45
C TYR A 121 1.17 3.39 -2.26
N ASP A 122 2.38 3.91 -2.49
CA ASP A 122 3.16 4.52 -1.42
C ASP A 122 2.60 5.87 -0.96
N TYR A 123 1.93 6.62 -1.84
CA TYR A 123 1.52 8.00 -1.57
C TYR A 123 0.02 8.28 -1.71
N GLY A 124 -0.74 7.35 -2.29
CA GLY A 124 -2.03 7.64 -2.90
C GLY A 124 -3.17 7.90 -1.94
N SER A 125 -3.21 7.23 -0.78
CA SER A 125 -4.41 7.20 0.05
C SER A 125 -4.18 7.78 1.44
N ALA A 126 -4.73 8.97 1.67
CA ALA A 126 -4.75 9.60 2.99
C ALA A 126 -5.80 8.96 3.89
N ALA A 127 -6.97 8.66 3.35
CA ALA A 127 -8.06 8.04 4.10
C ALA A 127 -7.86 6.51 4.29
N SER A 128 -6.78 5.91 3.76
CA SER A 128 -6.43 4.49 4.00
C SER A 128 -6.27 4.13 5.48
N VAL A 129 -5.98 5.09 6.36
CA VAL A 129 -5.87 4.83 7.79
C VAL A 129 -7.21 4.45 8.45
N PHE A 130 -8.33 4.62 7.73
CA PHE A 130 -9.69 4.32 8.16
C PHE A 130 -10.30 3.10 7.42
N GLN A 131 -9.47 2.30 6.74
CA GLN A 131 -9.92 1.15 5.93
C GLN A 131 -10.65 0.06 6.74
N ASP A 132 -10.59 0.11 8.07
CA ASP A 132 -11.33 -0.78 8.96
C ASP A 132 -12.80 -0.37 9.17
N ILE A 133 -13.15 0.89 8.86
CA ILE A 133 -14.52 1.43 8.93
C ILE A 133 -15.09 1.79 7.55
N PHE A 134 -14.27 1.69 6.50
CA PHE A 134 -14.63 1.93 5.12
C PHE A 134 -14.78 0.60 4.40
N ASP A 135 -15.82 0.50 3.58
CA ASP A 135 -16.09 -0.73 2.84
C ASP A 135 -15.30 -0.74 1.52
N TYR A 136 -14.89 0.43 1.00
CA TYR A 136 -14.17 0.64 -0.26
C TYR A 136 -12.68 0.91 -0.02
N GLY A 137 -11.84 -0.02 -0.49
CA GLY A 137 -10.40 0.16 -0.53
C GLY A 137 -9.98 1.07 -1.67
N TRP A 138 -8.99 1.94 -1.42
CA TRP A 138 -8.36 2.80 -2.43
C TRP A 138 -7.97 1.95 -3.64
N ALA A 139 -8.60 2.23 -4.78
CA ALA A 139 -8.41 1.46 -5.99
C ALA A 139 -7.05 1.78 -6.62
N GLY A 140 -6.63 0.91 -7.53
CA GLY A 140 -5.36 1.06 -8.23
C GLY A 140 -4.43 -0.11 -8.05
N LEU A 141 -3.43 -0.15 -8.92
CA LEU A 141 -2.36 -1.13 -8.87
C LEU A 141 -1.49 -0.85 -7.64
N SER A 142 -1.44 -1.80 -6.72
CA SER A 142 -0.64 -1.73 -5.50
C SER A 142 0.80 -2.22 -5.72
N THR A 143 0.99 -3.54 -5.71
CA THR A 143 2.29 -4.19 -5.89
C THR A 143 2.28 -4.98 -7.18
N ALA A 144 3.31 -4.81 -8.01
CA ALA A 144 3.46 -5.60 -9.22
C ALA A 144 4.87 -6.15 -9.36
N SER A 145 4.97 -7.29 -10.06
CA SER A 145 6.24 -7.84 -10.54
C SER A 145 6.59 -7.25 -11.91
N LYS A 146 7.86 -7.31 -12.31
CA LYS A 146 8.35 -6.75 -13.58
C LYS A 146 8.09 -5.24 -13.70
N MET A 147 8.20 -4.53 -12.58
CA MET A 147 8.00 -3.09 -12.52
C MET A 147 9.33 -2.34 -12.72
N ILE A 148 9.29 -1.27 -13.51
CA ILE A 148 10.25 -0.18 -13.48
C ILE A 148 9.60 0.97 -12.72
N ARG A 149 10.28 1.55 -11.74
CA ARG A 149 9.78 2.71 -11.01
C ARG A 149 10.87 3.76 -10.87
N TYR A 150 10.50 5.01 -11.10
CA TYR A 150 11.34 6.17 -10.85
C TYR A 150 10.62 7.12 -9.90
N GLU A 151 11.36 7.71 -8.98
CA GLU A 151 10.89 8.85 -8.19
C GLU A 151 12.02 9.85 -7.94
N LYS A 152 11.64 11.11 -7.84
CA LYS A 152 12.51 12.19 -7.38
C LYS A 152 11.84 12.87 -6.21
N ALA A 153 12.34 12.55 -5.02
CA ALA A 153 11.86 13.14 -3.77
C ALA A 153 12.42 14.54 -3.55
N ASP A 154 11.60 15.37 -2.89
CA ASP A 154 11.94 16.70 -2.37
C ASP A 154 12.74 17.56 -3.36
N ILE A 155 12.15 17.79 -4.54
CA ILE A 155 12.77 18.53 -5.64
C ILE A 155 13.11 19.94 -5.16
N GLY A 156 14.41 20.22 -5.06
CA GLY A 156 14.91 21.53 -4.63
C GLY A 156 14.58 21.91 -3.17
N GLY A 157 14.29 20.94 -2.29
CA GLY A 157 13.91 21.22 -0.91
C GLY A 157 12.50 21.81 -0.77
N SER A 158 11.65 21.63 -1.80
CA SER A 158 10.33 22.26 -1.87
C SER A 158 9.22 21.49 -1.15
N GLY A 159 9.46 20.22 -0.82
CA GLY A 159 8.43 19.26 -0.41
C GLY A 159 7.74 18.54 -1.57
N LEU A 160 8.03 18.90 -2.84
CA LEU A 160 7.46 18.24 -4.02
C LEU A 160 8.22 16.96 -4.36
N THR A 161 7.50 15.86 -4.51
CA THR A 161 8.01 14.58 -5.02
C THR A 161 7.23 14.18 -6.26
N LEU A 162 7.93 13.79 -7.32
CA LEU A 162 7.33 13.24 -8.54
C LEU A 162 7.72 11.78 -8.69
N GLY A 163 6.82 10.96 -9.22
CA GLY A 163 7.13 9.57 -9.53
C GLY A 163 6.29 8.97 -10.63
N ALA A 164 6.80 7.87 -11.17
CA ALA A 164 6.18 7.08 -12.21
C ALA A 164 6.55 5.61 -12.05
N SER A 165 5.62 4.72 -12.34
CA SER A 165 5.88 3.29 -12.41
C SER A 165 5.31 2.71 -13.69
N ALA A 166 5.91 1.64 -14.18
CA ALA A 166 5.42 0.90 -15.34
C ALA A 166 5.65 -0.60 -15.14
N VAL A 167 4.63 -1.39 -15.44
CA VAL A 167 4.70 -2.85 -15.43
C VAL A 167 4.95 -3.32 -16.85
N LEU A 168 6.09 -4.00 -17.05
CA LEU A 168 6.48 -4.50 -18.37
C LEU A 168 5.57 -5.63 -18.84
N ASP A 169 5.29 -5.67 -20.14
CA ASP A 169 4.62 -6.83 -20.74
C ASP A 169 5.58 -8.03 -20.82
N GLY A 170 5.04 -9.21 -20.57
CA GLY A 170 5.80 -10.45 -20.39
C GLY A 170 6.12 -11.21 -21.67
N LYS A 171 5.86 -10.67 -22.86
CA LYS A 171 6.09 -11.35 -24.15
C LYS A 171 7.03 -10.52 -25.01
N HIS A 172 8.33 -10.83 -25.01
CA HIS A 172 9.28 -10.18 -25.91
C HIS A 172 9.46 -11.05 -27.16
N GLU A 173 9.04 -10.56 -28.34
CA GLU A 173 9.51 -11.08 -29.62
C GLU A 173 10.64 -10.16 -30.10
N ALA A 174 11.88 -10.63 -29.99
CA ALA A 174 13.08 -9.86 -30.36
C ALA A 174 13.31 -9.75 -31.89
N ILE A 175 12.28 -9.99 -32.71
CA ILE A 175 12.40 -10.34 -34.15
C ILE A 175 11.49 -9.45 -35.03
N PRO A 176 11.96 -9.02 -36.22
CA PRO A 176 11.22 -8.08 -37.09
C PRO A 176 9.86 -8.61 -37.56
N GLY A 177 8.81 -7.81 -37.29
CA GLY A 177 7.39 -8.09 -37.56
C GLY A 177 6.49 -8.14 -36.31
N GLY A 178 7.09 -8.14 -35.12
CA GLY A 178 6.37 -8.36 -33.86
C GLY A 178 5.40 -7.25 -33.46
N LYS A 179 4.22 -7.65 -32.98
CA LYS A 179 3.41 -6.82 -32.07
C LYS A 179 3.43 -7.47 -30.68
N SER A 180 4.19 -6.87 -29.76
CA SER A 180 3.99 -7.05 -28.32
C SER A 180 3.93 -5.68 -27.66
N ARG A 181 3.04 -5.50 -26.67
CA ARG A 181 2.93 -4.22 -25.95
C ARG A 181 4.20 -4.06 -25.11
N ALA A 182 4.73 -2.85 -24.95
CA ALA A 182 5.91 -2.65 -24.10
C ALA A 182 5.55 -2.73 -22.60
N PHE A 183 4.36 -2.25 -22.24
CA PHE A 183 3.88 -2.15 -20.86
C PHE A 183 2.45 -2.66 -20.74
N ASN A 184 2.16 -3.38 -19.65
CA ASN A 184 0.82 -3.80 -19.26
C ASN A 184 0.12 -2.76 -18.39
N ALA A 185 0.86 -1.95 -17.63
CA ALA A 185 0.32 -0.80 -16.90
C ALA A 185 1.38 0.27 -16.74
N TYR A 186 0.93 1.51 -16.53
CA TYR A 186 1.78 2.62 -16.16
C TYR A 186 1.02 3.58 -15.25
N GLU A 187 1.78 4.39 -14.51
CA GLU A 187 1.27 5.44 -13.67
C GLU A 187 2.21 6.64 -13.66
N VAL A 188 1.65 7.78 -13.29
CA VAL A 188 2.37 8.99 -12.92
C VAL A 188 1.69 9.61 -11.72
N GLY A 189 2.46 10.21 -10.83
CA GLY A 189 1.93 10.89 -9.67
C GLY A 189 2.85 11.95 -9.12
N ALA A 190 2.27 12.80 -8.27
CA ALA A 190 2.95 13.82 -7.52
C ALA A 190 2.44 13.81 -6.08
N THR A 191 3.35 14.07 -5.14
CA THR A 191 2.99 14.41 -3.76
C THR A 191 3.68 15.69 -3.34
N TYR A 192 3.02 16.46 -2.47
CA TYR A 192 3.54 17.69 -1.91
C TYR A 192 3.36 17.69 -0.39
N GLU A 193 4.47 17.79 0.33
CA GLU A 193 4.49 17.82 1.79
C GLU A 193 5.03 19.14 2.30
N LYS A 194 4.22 19.87 3.07
CA LYS A 194 4.66 21.12 3.70
C LYS A 194 3.91 21.43 4.98
N GLY A 195 4.65 21.53 6.08
CA GLY A 195 4.08 21.75 7.40
C GLY A 195 3.13 20.61 7.77
N PRO A 196 1.91 20.89 8.22
CA PRO A 196 0.95 19.84 8.61
C PRO A 196 0.23 19.20 7.42
N TRP A 197 0.50 19.63 6.18
CA TRP A 197 -0.23 19.21 4.99
C TRP A 197 0.57 18.23 4.14
N SER A 198 -0.10 17.19 3.66
CA SER A 198 0.36 16.32 2.58
C SER A 198 -0.73 16.24 1.51
N LEU A 199 -0.36 16.38 0.24
CA LEU A 199 -1.27 16.30 -0.90
C LEU A 199 -0.74 15.27 -1.88
N PHE A 200 -1.62 14.49 -2.49
CA PHE A 200 -1.31 13.57 -3.56
C PHE A 200 -2.24 13.80 -4.76
N ALA A 201 -1.70 13.60 -5.96
CA ALA A 201 -2.49 13.40 -7.16
C ALA A 201 -1.78 12.39 -8.07
N GLY A 202 -2.56 11.51 -8.71
CA GLY A 202 -2.02 10.51 -9.60
C GLY A 202 -2.99 10.05 -10.68
N TYR A 203 -2.43 9.31 -11.62
CA TYR A 203 -3.16 8.62 -12.68
C TYR A 203 -2.51 7.27 -12.94
N GLN A 204 -3.35 6.24 -13.11
CA GLN A 204 -2.92 4.93 -13.56
C GLN A 204 -3.72 4.50 -14.77
N HIS A 205 -3.07 3.80 -15.69
CA HIS A 205 -3.69 3.14 -16.82
C HIS A 205 -3.20 1.70 -16.92
N THR A 206 -4.09 0.79 -17.27
CA THR A 206 -3.76 -0.61 -17.52
C THR A 206 -4.40 -1.18 -18.77
N ASN A 207 -3.60 -2.01 -19.43
CA ASN A 207 -3.96 -2.82 -20.58
C ASN A 207 -4.28 -4.27 -20.21
N SER A 208 -4.27 -4.61 -18.91
CA SER A 208 -4.64 -5.94 -18.41
C SER A 208 -5.66 -5.84 -17.28
N ASP A 209 -6.17 -6.98 -16.86
CA ASP A 209 -7.12 -7.09 -15.76
C ASP A 209 -6.37 -7.08 -14.42
N MET A 210 -5.89 -5.91 -14.01
CA MET A 210 -5.06 -5.76 -12.80
C MET A 210 -5.46 -4.61 -11.87
N ILE A 211 -6.40 -3.76 -12.29
CA ILE A 211 -7.02 -2.76 -11.42
C ILE A 211 -8.50 -3.14 -11.27
N TYR A 212 -8.92 -3.25 -10.03
CA TYR A 212 -10.25 -3.69 -9.64
C TYR A 212 -10.86 -2.65 -8.72
N THR A 213 -12.16 -2.40 -8.91
CA THR A 213 -12.99 -1.70 -7.92
C THR A 213 -13.48 -2.69 -6.86
N ARG A 214 -14.06 -2.19 -5.76
CA ARG A 214 -14.64 -3.04 -4.69
C ARG A 214 -15.60 -4.11 -5.20
N ASP A 215 -16.42 -3.79 -6.20
CA ASP A 215 -17.42 -4.71 -6.76
C ASP A 215 -16.78 -5.80 -7.65
N ASN A 216 -15.45 -5.94 -7.60
CA ASN A 216 -14.59 -6.81 -8.43
C ASN A 216 -14.65 -6.51 -9.94
N ASP A 217 -15.23 -5.36 -10.30
CA ASP A 217 -15.22 -4.92 -11.67
C ASP A 217 -13.86 -4.34 -12.07
N LYS A 218 -13.45 -4.67 -13.29
CA LYS A 218 -12.17 -4.28 -13.86
C LYS A 218 -12.27 -2.90 -14.49
N ILE A 219 -11.34 -2.03 -14.14
CA ILE A 219 -11.20 -0.70 -14.74
C ILE A 219 -9.87 -0.57 -15.45
N ARG A 220 -9.85 0.28 -16.48
CA ARG A 220 -8.65 0.51 -17.29
C ARG A 220 -7.87 1.73 -16.85
N GLU A 221 -8.54 2.67 -16.22
CA GLU A 221 -7.97 3.94 -15.82
C GLU A 221 -8.53 4.32 -14.45
N VAL A 222 -7.66 4.87 -13.60
CA VAL A 222 -8.02 5.50 -12.34
C VAL A 222 -7.24 6.79 -12.19
N MET A 223 -7.95 7.85 -11.80
CA MET A 223 -7.34 9.10 -11.34
C MET A 223 -7.67 9.25 -9.87
N GLY A 224 -6.78 9.84 -9.09
CA GLY A 224 -7.06 10.05 -7.68
C GLY A 224 -6.27 11.18 -7.09
N ALA A 225 -6.84 11.76 -6.05
CA ALA A 225 -6.26 12.85 -5.31
C ALA A 225 -6.58 12.70 -3.83
N SER A 226 -5.60 13.04 -3.00
CA SER A 226 -5.74 12.90 -1.56
C SER A 226 -5.14 14.10 -0.84
N VAL A 227 -5.73 14.45 0.30
CA VAL A 227 -5.21 15.50 1.18
C VAL A 227 -5.23 15.01 2.61
N THR A 228 -4.11 15.20 3.30
CA THR A 228 -3.96 14.95 4.73
C THR A 228 -3.63 16.25 5.45
N TYR A 229 -4.27 16.46 6.60
CA TYR A 229 -3.83 17.39 7.62
C TYR A 229 -3.46 16.64 8.89
N ARG A 230 -2.24 16.84 9.39
CA ARG A 230 -1.79 16.28 10.66
C ARG A 230 -1.07 17.33 11.49
N GLU A 231 -1.70 17.73 12.58
CA GLU A 231 -1.10 18.66 13.54
C GLU A 231 -1.57 18.34 14.96
N GLY A 232 -0.61 18.24 15.88
CA GLY A 232 -0.86 17.89 17.27
C GLY A 232 -1.70 16.60 17.40
N PRO A 233 -2.86 16.65 18.09
CA PRO A 233 -3.70 15.48 18.31
C PRO A 233 -4.62 15.15 17.11
N VAL A 234 -4.60 15.91 16.02
CA VAL A 234 -5.57 15.77 14.93
C VAL A 234 -4.90 15.16 13.70
N TYR A 235 -5.58 14.19 13.10
CA TYR A 235 -5.35 13.72 11.75
C TYR A 235 -6.67 13.79 10.98
N VAL A 236 -6.66 14.37 9.79
CA VAL A 236 -7.80 14.36 8.85
C VAL A 236 -7.28 13.94 7.49
N GLY A 237 -7.96 13.00 6.84
CA GLY A 237 -7.64 12.52 5.51
C GLY A 237 -8.87 12.58 4.62
N PHE A 238 -8.72 13.10 3.40
CA PHE A 238 -9.73 13.04 2.35
C PHE A 238 -9.12 12.44 1.09
N ASP A 239 -9.89 11.57 0.45
CA ASP A 239 -9.54 10.74 -0.68
C ASP A 239 -10.63 10.90 -1.75
N TYR A 240 -10.23 11.10 -3.01
CA TYR A 240 -11.09 11.11 -4.19
C TYR A 240 -10.50 10.24 -5.28
N GLU A 241 -11.34 9.43 -5.93
CA GLU A 241 -10.96 8.60 -7.07
C GLU A 241 -12.03 8.65 -8.18
N HIS A 242 -11.56 8.80 -9.41
CA HIS A 242 -12.35 8.58 -10.62
C HIS A 242 -12.00 7.21 -11.20
N HIS A 243 -13.00 6.35 -11.34
CA HIS A 243 -12.87 5.02 -11.94
C HIS A 243 -13.48 5.01 -13.33
N ALA A 244 -12.66 4.86 -14.37
CA ALA A 244 -13.14 4.92 -15.74
C ALA A 244 -14.20 3.85 -16.03
N SER A 245 -15.29 4.29 -16.68
CA SER A 245 -16.48 3.47 -16.97
C SER A 245 -17.24 2.96 -15.74
N LYS A 246 -17.00 3.57 -14.56
CA LYS A 246 -17.70 3.22 -13.31
C LYS A 246 -18.29 4.41 -12.59
N GLY A 247 -17.49 5.44 -12.32
CA GLY A 247 -17.91 6.60 -11.56
C GLY A 247 -16.91 6.94 -10.47
N GLU A 248 -17.39 7.51 -9.37
CA GLU A 248 -16.55 8.20 -8.40
C GLU A 248 -16.54 7.51 -7.04
N HIS A 249 -15.42 7.65 -6.33
CA HIS A 249 -15.29 7.25 -4.93
C HIS A 249 -14.72 8.41 -4.10
N TYR A 250 -15.26 8.59 -2.90
CA TYR A 250 -14.87 9.61 -1.95
C TYR A 250 -14.77 9.00 -0.56
N ALA A 251 -13.72 9.33 0.18
CA ALA A 251 -13.60 8.98 1.59
C ALA A 251 -13.07 10.15 2.40
N LEU A 252 -13.68 10.41 3.55
CA LEU A 252 -13.26 11.42 4.52
C LEU A 252 -13.19 10.77 5.89
N GLY A 253 -12.03 10.81 6.55
CA GLY A 253 -11.89 10.34 7.91
C GLY A 253 -11.11 11.30 8.79
N ALA A 254 -11.34 11.22 10.09
CA ALA A 254 -10.59 11.95 11.09
C ALA A 254 -10.23 11.08 12.30
N ILE A 255 -9.01 11.26 12.82
CA ILE A 255 -8.54 10.70 14.09
C ILE A 255 -8.27 11.85 15.04
N TRP A 256 -8.78 11.73 16.27
CA TRP A 256 -8.35 12.52 17.40
C TRP A 256 -7.56 11.66 18.39
N TYR A 257 -6.28 11.96 18.53
CA TYR A 257 -5.35 11.32 19.45
C TYR A 257 -5.35 12.03 20.81
N LYS A 258 -5.74 11.30 21.86
CA LYS A 258 -5.64 11.80 23.23
C LYS A 258 -4.25 11.48 23.80
N GLU A 259 -3.32 12.42 23.67
CA GLU A 259 -1.91 12.30 24.06
C GLU A 259 -1.69 11.66 25.44
N ARG A 260 -2.46 12.08 26.45
CA ARG A 260 -2.23 11.66 27.83
C ARG A 260 -2.60 10.21 28.14
N ARG A 261 -3.44 9.57 27.31
CA ARG A 261 -3.93 8.20 27.57
C ARG A 261 -3.71 7.21 26.42
N LYS A 262 -3.05 7.63 25.33
CA LYS A 262 -2.83 6.83 24.12
C LYS A 262 -4.13 6.22 23.54
N HIS A 263 -5.27 6.87 23.78
CA HIS A 263 -6.52 6.54 23.12
C HIS A 263 -6.63 7.36 21.84
N HIS A 264 -7.21 6.76 20.81
CA HIS A 264 -7.69 7.48 19.64
C HIS A 264 -9.22 7.34 19.56
N LEU A 265 -9.88 8.38 19.08
CA LEU A 265 -11.23 8.31 18.54
C LEU A 265 -11.12 8.56 17.04
N TYR A 266 -11.74 7.71 16.25
CA TYR A 266 -11.74 7.88 14.81
C TYR A 266 -13.13 7.60 14.23
N GLY A 267 -13.39 8.20 13.08
CA GLY A 267 -14.63 8.04 12.34
C GLY A 267 -14.47 8.66 10.95
N GLY A 268 -15.38 8.30 10.05
CA GLY A 268 -15.34 8.78 8.68
C GLY A 268 -16.65 8.54 7.94
N ILE A 269 -16.69 9.05 6.71
CA ILE A 269 -17.77 8.89 5.75
C ILE A 269 -17.15 8.44 4.44
N GLU A 270 -17.74 7.42 3.84
CA GLU A 270 -17.43 6.94 2.50
C GLU A 270 -18.63 7.16 1.58
N MET A 271 -18.37 7.50 0.33
CA MET A 271 -19.37 7.61 -0.72
C MET A 271 -18.84 7.00 -2.01
N VAL A 272 -19.64 6.13 -2.61
CA VAL A 272 -19.42 5.59 -3.97
C VAL A 272 -20.59 6.05 -4.83
N ASP A 273 -20.28 6.64 -5.97
CA ASP A 273 -21.27 7.11 -6.95
C ASP A 273 -21.00 6.42 -8.30
N TYR A 274 -21.56 5.22 -8.48
CA TYR A 274 -21.35 4.40 -9.67
C TYR A 274 -22.57 4.35 -10.59
N ASP A 275 -22.30 4.47 -11.88
CA ASP A 275 -23.28 4.27 -12.94
C ASP A 275 -23.85 2.85 -12.85
N HIS A 276 -25.17 2.76 -12.64
CA HIS A 276 -25.96 1.52 -12.51
C HIS A 276 -25.93 0.78 -11.15
N GLN A 277 -25.44 1.39 -10.06
CA GLN A 277 -25.65 0.79 -8.73
C GLN A 277 -27.14 0.73 -8.37
N LYS A 278 -27.68 -0.49 -8.22
CA LYS A 278 -29.12 -0.72 -7.98
C LYS A 278 -29.54 -0.75 -6.51
N LYS A 279 -28.60 -0.74 -5.54
CA LYS A 279 -28.79 -0.47 -4.10
C LYS A 279 -27.52 -0.81 -3.31
N TRP A 280 -27.44 -0.19 -2.13
CA TRP A 280 -26.51 -0.38 -1.02
C TRP A 280 -26.99 -1.58 -0.20
#